data_AF-A0A7S0U3M1-F1
#
_entry.id   AF-A0A7S0U3M1-F1
#
_cell.length_a   1.000
_cell.length_b   1.000
_cell.length_c   1.000
_cell.angle_alpha   90.00
_cell.angle_beta   90.00
_cell.angle_gamma   90.00
#
_symmetry.space_group_name_H-M   'P 1'
#
loop_
_entity.id
_entity.type
_entity.pdbx_description
1 polymer ?
#
loop_
_entity_poly.entity_id
_entity_poly.type
_entity_poly.pdbx_seq_one_letter_code
_entity_poly.pdbx_strand_id
1 'polypeptide(L)'
;AATEGPEGNWFGEDEKLPEDLTLGVRSEHRAMFLIDLKYDPEGRLVLEPSLEKVEEVAVSVITDLVEATKQIVSFQVDVINAKPSATHLEPCSGDDFDKLMNDCVARVRSSVQDNAFGPRSLVREFEKYPFLIETNVDTYVNDWIEAAHPLMDSKAEIERFITGSEAVQTRFASDTVLRMYVVSCAETKTMLYNKAMKLKHLMLTQIAAEAREQSGNMVQSFSGILDKLQESPEDPEQLAILQDYVKDCDQEVEELAREIGKAREKLDLLEAFEFDVDRDDFELYWQAYSKPREVDTMRKAAIPRQEEDRVKFMQKLQEAANEFQKELQSIDTDVNNFFTYNDLEQAEEYSGQVMVLNQRLLEAAEQAQVVNSREKLFDFPQTSFDEIESMVQVFKPYADLWSIASEFQKSFPNWMYGPFNTLDAEQIDSNVNTWWKFAWRAEKTFDGKAEPQSVAATLKERLDTFK
;
A
#
# COMPACT_ATOMS: atom_id res chain seq x y z
N ALA A 1 -8.68 -41.06 68.70
CA ALA A 1 -8.04 -42.28 68.20
C ALA A 1 -7.41 -41.93 66.85
N ALA A 2 -6.15 -41.52 66.89
CA ALA A 2 -5.33 -41.32 65.71
C ALA A 2 -5.04 -42.70 65.12
N THR A 3 -5.37 -42.91 63.85
CA THR A 3 -4.93 -44.07 63.10
C THR A 3 -3.71 -43.63 62.30
N GLU A 4 -2.56 -44.11 62.75
CA GLU A 4 -1.30 -44.10 62.01
C GLU A 4 -1.52 -44.83 60.68
N GLY A 5 -1.40 -44.10 59.57
CA GLY A 5 -1.19 -44.65 58.22
C GLY A 5 0.31 -44.65 57.91
N PRO A 6 0.80 -45.62 57.12
CA PRO A 6 2.20 -46.00 57.08
C PRO A 6 3.08 -44.89 56.49
N GLU A 7 4.30 -44.80 57.04
CA GLU A 7 5.47 -44.10 56.51
C GLU A 7 5.68 -44.45 55.03
N GLY A 8 5.02 -43.70 54.15
CA GLY A 8 5.09 -43.86 52.72
C GLY A 8 6.26 -43.06 52.17
N ASN A 9 7.23 -43.76 51.59
CA ASN A 9 8.18 -43.21 50.64
C ASN A 9 7.40 -42.37 49.61
N TRP A 10 7.54 -41.03 49.64
CA TRP A 10 6.70 -40.14 48.81
C TRP A 10 6.95 -40.29 47.30
N PHE A 11 8.06 -40.92 46.92
CA PHE A 11 8.20 -41.57 45.63
C PHE A 11 8.21 -43.08 45.90
N GLY A 12 7.24 -43.81 45.36
CA GLY A 12 7.45 -45.22 45.06
C GLY A 12 8.58 -45.36 44.03
N GLU A 13 8.92 -46.56 43.62
CA GLU A 13 9.99 -46.84 42.63
C GLU A 13 9.86 -46.05 41.30
N ASP A 14 8.74 -45.35 41.07
CA ASP A 14 8.53 -44.40 39.99
C ASP A 14 8.49 -42.94 40.53
N GLU A 15 9.55 -42.17 40.27
CA GLU A 15 9.64 -40.74 40.56
C GLU A 15 8.63 -39.95 39.70
N LYS A 16 7.41 -39.70 40.21
CA LYS A 16 6.38 -38.88 39.53
C LYS A 16 5.90 -37.74 40.41
N LEU A 17 5.85 -36.54 39.85
CA LEU A 17 5.21 -35.39 40.48
C LEU A 17 3.72 -35.67 40.75
N PRO A 18 3.11 -35.06 41.78
CA PRO A 18 1.67 -35.08 41.96
C PRO A 18 0.95 -34.58 40.71
N GLU A 19 -0.16 -35.22 40.34
CA GLU A 19 -0.98 -34.80 39.18
C GLU A 19 -1.60 -33.40 39.37
N ASP A 20 -1.78 -32.98 40.63
CA ASP A 20 -2.32 -31.67 40.99
C ASP A 20 -1.20 -30.76 41.54
N LEU A 21 -0.82 -29.76 40.74
CA LEU A 21 0.18 -28.72 41.07
C LEU A 21 -0.49 -27.40 41.51
N THR A 22 -1.83 -27.37 41.64
CA THR A 22 -2.61 -26.15 41.93
C THR A 22 -2.58 -25.78 43.42
N LEU A 23 -2.51 -26.77 44.28
CA LEU A 23 -2.33 -26.62 45.72
C LEU A 23 -0.89 -26.98 46.05
N GLY A 24 -0.06 -25.97 46.32
CA GLY A 24 1.31 -26.19 46.81
C GLY A 24 1.32 -27.29 47.86
N VAL A 25 2.10 -28.34 47.60
CA VAL A 25 2.09 -29.58 48.40
C VAL A 25 2.27 -29.21 49.87
N ARG A 26 1.27 -29.47 50.72
CA ARG A 26 1.39 -29.24 52.17
C ARG A 26 2.34 -30.28 52.75
N SER A 27 3.63 -29.95 52.75
CA SER A 27 4.63 -30.66 53.55
C SER A 27 4.40 -30.36 55.04
N GLU A 28 4.33 -31.39 55.88
CA GLU A 28 4.31 -31.24 57.35
C GLU A 28 5.62 -30.63 57.90
N HIS A 29 6.68 -30.62 57.09
CA HIS A 29 8.01 -30.12 57.44
C HIS A 29 8.34 -28.83 56.69
N ARG A 30 8.93 -27.86 57.39
CA ARG A 30 9.37 -26.58 56.80
C ARG A 30 10.52 -26.86 55.83
N ALA A 31 10.34 -26.47 54.56
CA ALA A 31 11.39 -26.54 53.55
C ALA A 31 12.61 -25.72 53.97
N MET A 32 13.79 -26.19 53.57
CA MET A 32 15.08 -25.63 54.00
C MET A 32 15.64 -24.59 53.04
N PHE A 33 15.37 -24.72 51.74
CA PHE A 33 15.90 -23.85 50.70
C PHE A 33 14.78 -23.17 49.91
N LEU A 34 14.93 -21.88 49.63
CA LEU A 34 14.09 -21.13 48.71
C LEU A 34 14.86 -20.97 47.39
N ILE A 35 14.20 -21.28 46.28
CA ILE A 35 14.75 -21.14 44.92
C ILE A 35 13.71 -20.40 44.09
N ASP A 36 14.15 -19.45 43.29
CA ASP A 36 13.31 -18.77 42.32
C ASP A 36 13.46 -19.43 40.95
N LEU A 37 12.33 -19.72 40.32
CA LEU A 37 12.31 -20.06 38.90
C LEU A 37 12.29 -18.75 38.12
N LYS A 38 13.37 -18.46 37.41
CA LYS A 38 13.52 -17.24 36.59
C LYS A 38 13.52 -17.56 35.11
N TYR A 39 13.05 -16.59 34.34
CA TYR A 39 13.13 -16.61 32.90
C TYR A 39 14.44 -15.97 32.43
N ASP A 40 15.22 -16.73 31.65
CA ASP A 40 16.44 -16.29 30.98
C ASP A 40 16.08 -15.62 29.64
N PRO A 41 16.60 -14.42 29.33
CA PRO A 41 16.42 -13.76 28.03
C PRO A 41 16.75 -14.61 26.80
N GLU A 42 17.58 -15.65 26.94
CA GLU A 42 17.86 -16.64 25.89
C GLU A 42 16.70 -17.63 25.63
N GLY A 43 15.54 -17.45 26.28
CA GLY A 43 14.35 -18.28 26.06
C GLY A 43 14.38 -19.58 26.83
N ARG A 44 14.88 -19.56 28.07
CA ARG A 44 14.97 -20.74 28.95
C ARG A 44 14.53 -20.42 30.36
N LEU A 45 14.22 -21.45 31.15
CA LEU A 45 13.91 -21.31 32.57
C LEU A 45 15.09 -21.82 33.40
N VAL A 46 15.51 -21.01 34.37
CA VAL A 46 16.67 -21.29 35.22
C VAL A 46 16.27 -21.19 36.69
N LEU A 47 16.82 -22.09 37.51
CA LEU A 47 16.65 -22.08 38.97
C LEU A 47 17.76 -21.23 39.60
N GLU A 48 17.37 -20.22 40.38
CA GLU A 48 18.30 -19.34 41.10
C GLU A 48 18.02 -19.36 42.62
N PRO A 49 18.98 -19.76 43.47
CA PRO A 49 20.31 -20.28 43.14
C PRO A 49 20.25 -21.66 42.45
N SER A 50 21.29 -22.00 41.68
CA SER A 50 21.36 -23.30 41.01
C SER A 50 21.37 -24.45 42.02
N LEU A 51 20.89 -25.63 41.61
CA LEU A 51 20.85 -26.82 42.48
C LEU A 51 22.25 -27.23 42.95
N GLU A 52 23.27 -27.03 42.09
CA GLU A 52 24.68 -27.23 42.44
C GLU A 52 25.13 -26.26 43.54
N LYS A 53 24.68 -25.00 43.48
CA LYS A 53 25.02 -24.02 44.51
C LYS A 53 24.38 -24.35 45.85
N VAL A 54 23.16 -24.87 45.83
CA VAL A 54 22.49 -25.36 47.06
C VAL A 54 23.23 -26.57 47.63
N GLU A 55 23.71 -27.49 46.79
CA GLU A 55 24.54 -28.61 47.22
C GLU A 55 25.84 -28.14 47.89
N GLU A 56 26.55 -27.18 47.28
CA GLU A 56 27.77 -26.60 47.86
C GLU A 56 27.52 -26.02 49.25
N VAL A 57 26.44 -25.24 49.41
CA VAL A 57 26.08 -24.60 50.70
C VAL A 57 25.67 -25.65 51.73
N ALA A 58 24.91 -26.68 51.34
CA ALA A 58 24.52 -27.75 52.27
C ALA A 58 25.74 -28.53 52.77
N VAL A 59 26.73 -28.79 51.89
CA VAL A 59 27.98 -29.44 52.26
C VAL A 59 28.87 -28.52 53.10
N SER A 60 28.90 -27.21 52.84
CA SER A 60 29.74 -26.28 53.58
C SER A 60 29.37 -26.18 55.05
N VAL A 61 28.10 -26.39 55.42
CA VAL A 61 27.68 -26.43 56.82
C VAL A 61 28.46 -27.48 57.63
N ILE A 62 28.77 -28.63 57.02
CA ILE A 62 29.59 -29.65 57.68
C ILE A 62 31.01 -29.12 57.92
N THR A 63 31.63 -28.52 56.90
CA THR A 63 33.00 -27.98 57.04
C THR A 63 33.05 -26.82 58.03
N ASP A 64 32.01 -25.98 58.07
CA ASP A 64 31.91 -24.85 58.99
C ASP A 64 31.73 -25.33 60.44
N LEU A 65 30.95 -26.39 60.66
CA LEU A 65 30.83 -27.02 61.98
C LEU A 65 32.18 -27.56 62.46
N VAL A 66 32.94 -28.20 61.58
CA VAL A 66 34.30 -28.67 61.89
C VAL A 66 35.21 -27.49 62.26
N GLU A 67 35.19 -26.43 61.47
CA GLU A 67 36.01 -25.25 61.75
C GLU A 67 35.62 -24.59 63.08
N ALA A 68 34.31 -24.55 63.41
CA ALA A 68 33.83 -24.07 64.70
C ALA A 68 34.32 -24.94 65.87
N THR A 69 34.36 -26.27 65.72
CA THR A 69 34.90 -27.16 66.77
C THR A 69 36.39 -26.92 67.05
N LYS A 70 37.17 -26.48 66.06
CA LYS A 70 38.59 -26.13 66.25
C LYS A 70 38.81 -24.93 67.17
N GLN A 71 37.81 -24.07 67.32
CA GLN A 71 37.87 -22.91 68.23
C GLN A 71 37.65 -23.29 69.69
N ILE A 72 37.15 -24.50 69.95
CA ILE A 72 36.90 -24.98 71.31
C ILE A 72 38.16 -25.67 71.82
N VAL A 73 38.83 -25.03 72.76
CA VAL A 73 40.03 -25.56 73.43
C VAL A 73 39.65 -26.82 74.20
N SER A 74 40.46 -27.88 74.05
CA SER A 74 40.25 -29.13 74.79
C SER A 74 40.45 -28.92 76.29
N PHE A 75 39.59 -29.50 77.12
CA PHE A 75 39.73 -29.49 78.59
C PHE A 75 41.09 -30.03 79.06
N GLN A 76 41.70 -30.93 78.28
CA GLN A 76 43.04 -31.46 78.54
C GLN A 76 44.15 -30.40 78.36
N VAL A 77 43.89 -29.31 77.64
CA VAL A 77 44.81 -28.18 77.45
C VAL A 77 44.63 -27.14 78.57
N ASP A 78 43.39 -26.90 79.02
CA ASP A 78 43.05 -25.82 79.96
C ASP A 78 43.31 -26.14 81.44
N VAL A 79 43.17 -27.39 81.88
CA VAL A 79 43.23 -27.75 83.32
C VAL A 79 44.45 -28.59 83.68
N ILE A 80 44.97 -29.37 82.73
CA ILE A 80 46.08 -30.29 82.95
C ILE A 80 47.18 -29.83 81.99
N ASN A 81 48.32 -29.35 82.48
CA ASN A 81 49.49 -29.00 81.65
C ASN A 81 50.14 -30.24 80.99
N ALA A 82 49.33 -31.19 80.49
CA ALA A 82 49.75 -32.32 79.70
C ALA A 82 49.95 -31.85 78.25
N LYS A 83 51.04 -32.28 77.60
CA LYS A 83 51.22 -32.10 76.15
C LYS A 83 50.05 -32.81 75.45
N PRO A 84 49.07 -32.08 74.90
CA PRO A 84 47.90 -32.73 74.36
C PRO A 84 48.24 -33.28 72.97
N SER A 85 47.63 -34.39 72.58
CA SER A 85 47.76 -34.94 71.22
C SER A 85 47.03 -34.08 70.17
N ALA A 86 46.09 -33.24 70.58
CA ALA A 86 45.41 -32.25 69.73
C ALA A 86 45.06 -30.98 70.54
N THR A 87 45.17 -29.81 69.91
CA THR A 87 44.94 -28.50 70.55
C THR A 87 43.46 -28.14 70.71
N HIS A 88 42.56 -28.88 70.08
CA HIS A 88 41.12 -28.61 70.02
C HIS A 88 40.31 -29.91 70.19
N LEU A 89 39.00 -29.77 70.40
CA LEU A 89 38.08 -30.91 70.51
C LEU A 89 37.80 -31.53 69.14
N GLU A 90 38.30 -32.75 68.91
CA GLU A 90 37.91 -33.59 67.78
C GLU A 90 36.89 -34.66 68.24
N PRO A 91 35.81 -34.92 67.48
CA PRO A 91 34.83 -35.95 67.81
C PRO A 91 35.40 -37.37 67.88
N CYS A 92 36.43 -37.66 67.08
CA CYS A 92 37.17 -38.92 67.02
C CYS A 92 38.59 -38.66 66.47
N SER A 93 39.50 -39.63 66.58
CA SER A 93 40.92 -39.44 66.26
C SER A 93 41.27 -39.68 64.79
N GLY A 94 42.01 -38.75 64.16
CA GLY A 94 42.75 -38.97 62.90
C GLY A 94 41.91 -39.57 61.75
N ASP A 95 42.38 -40.68 61.17
CA ASP A 95 41.78 -41.34 59.99
C ASP A 95 40.28 -41.69 60.16
N ASP A 96 39.81 -41.91 61.39
CA ASP A 96 38.40 -42.22 61.65
C ASP A 96 37.51 -40.96 61.64
N PHE A 97 38.09 -39.79 61.94
CA PHE A 97 37.41 -38.50 61.76
C PHE A 97 37.29 -38.13 60.29
N ASP A 98 38.33 -38.33 59.50
CA ASP A 98 38.29 -38.08 58.06
C ASP A 98 37.28 -39.00 57.35
N LYS A 99 37.18 -40.27 57.75
CA LYS A 99 36.12 -41.18 57.26
C LYS A 99 34.74 -40.69 57.66
N LEU A 100 34.52 -40.37 58.94
CA LEU A 100 33.23 -39.86 59.41
C LEU A 100 32.83 -38.57 58.69
N MET A 101 33.79 -37.68 58.44
CA MET A 101 33.60 -36.43 57.70
C MET A 101 33.14 -36.70 56.27
N ASN A 102 33.88 -37.53 55.55
CA ASN A 102 33.57 -37.89 54.17
C ASN A 102 32.22 -38.62 54.07
N ASP A 103 31.91 -39.51 55.02
CA ASP A 103 30.63 -40.20 55.08
C ASP A 103 29.45 -39.24 55.38
N CYS A 104 29.65 -38.23 56.23
CA CYS A 104 28.66 -37.19 56.48
C CYS A 104 28.44 -36.31 55.24
N VAL A 105 29.52 -35.85 54.59
CA VAL A 105 29.46 -35.07 53.36
C VAL A 105 28.77 -35.85 52.24
N ALA A 106 29.12 -37.12 52.07
CA ALA A 106 28.51 -37.98 51.06
C ALA A 106 27.00 -38.17 51.32
N ARG A 107 26.59 -38.37 52.58
CA ARG A 107 25.17 -38.49 52.95
C ARG A 107 24.38 -37.20 52.70
N VAL A 108 24.92 -36.04 53.08
CA VAL A 108 24.28 -34.75 52.81
C VAL A 108 24.18 -34.50 51.31
N ARG A 109 25.24 -34.75 50.55
CA ARG A 109 25.24 -34.63 49.09
C ARG A 109 24.18 -35.53 48.44
N SER A 110 24.15 -36.81 48.78
CA SER A 110 23.15 -37.75 48.26
C SER A 110 21.74 -37.26 48.58
N SER A 111 21.48 -36.86 49.82
CA SER A 111 20.17 -36.34 50.23
C SER A 111 19.76 -35.10 49.43
N VAL A 112 20.66 -34.14 49.20
CA VAL A 112 20.34 -32.94 48.41
C VAL A 112 20.07 -33.29 46.95
N GLN A 113 20.88 -34.19 46.36
CA GLN A 113 20.73 -34.63 44.97
C GLN A 113 19.42 -35.41 44.73
N ASP A 114 19.04 -36.30 45.65
CA ASP A 114 17.79 -37.05 45.57
C ASP A 114 16.58 -36.11 45.65
N ASN A 115 16.68 -35.05 46.46
CA ASN A 115 15.63 -34.03 46.57
C ASN A 115 15.61 -33.04 45.39
N ALA A 116 16.69 -32.93 44.62
CA ALA A 116 16.79 -32.07 43.45
C ALA A 116 15.91 -32.55 42.28
N PHE A 117 15.44 -33.80 42.31
CA PHE A 117 14.48 -34.34 41.34
C PHE A 117 13.20 -33.49 41.24
N GLY A 118 12.68 -33.01 42.38
CA GLY A 118 11.45 -32.21 42.44
C GLY A 118 11.55 -30.93 41.61
N PRO A 119 12.46 -30.00 41.94
CA PRO A 119 12.66 -28.77 41.16
C PRO A 119 12.95 -29.04 39.67
N ARG A 120 13.76 -30.05 39.34
CA ARG A 120 14.03 -30.43 37.94
C ARG A 120 12.78 -30.87 37.19
N SER A 121 11.94 -31.65 37.84
CA SER A 121 10.68 -32.13 37.25
C SER A 121 9.68 -30.99 37.07
N LEU A 122 9.65 -30.02 37.99
CA LEU A 122 8.82 -28.82 37.85
C LEU A 122 9.22 -28.01 36.61
N VAL A 123 10.52 -27.79 36.38
CA VAL A 123 11.03 -27.13 35.17
C VAL A 123 10.58 -27.87 33.91
N ARG A 124 10.68 -29.20 33.87
CA ARG A 124 10.20 -30.02 32.74
C ARG A 124 8.70 -29.89 32.46
N GLU A 125 7.89 -29.64 33.49
CA GLU A 125 6.45 -29.38 33.30
C GLU A 125 6.20 -28.01 32.66
N PHE A 126 7.00 -26.99 32.96
CA PHE A 126 6.96 -25.71 32.26
C PHE A 126 7.46 -25.82 30.81
N GLU A 127 8.49 -26.62 30.56
CA GLU A 127 9.04 -26.89 29.21
C GLU A 127 8.01 -27.49 28.23
N LYS A 128 6.84 -27.96 28.72
CA LYS A 128 5.71 -28.36 27.86
C LYS A 128 5.05 -27.19 27.11
N TYR A 129 5.40 -25.95 27.44
CA TYR A 129 4.90 -24.74 26.79
C TYR A 129 6.03 -23.98 26.05
N PRO A 130 6.73 -24.61 25.10
CA PRO A 130 7.90 -24.02 24.45
C PRO A 130 7.54 -22.74 23.69
N PHE A 131 6.34 -22.69 23.10
CA PHE A 131 5.85 -21.50 22.38
C PHE A 131 5.68 -20.25 23.25
N LEU A 132 5.53 -20.39 24.57
CA LEU A 132 5.52 -19.26 25.50
C LEU A 132 6.95 -18.92 25.95
N ILE A 133 7.80 -19.93 26.12
CA ILE A 133 9.13 -19.77 26.69
C ILE A 133 10.13 -19.28 25.64
N GLU A 134 10.21 -19.93 24.49
CA GLU A 134 11.26 -19.70 23.49
C GLU A 134 10.95 -18.51 22.56
N THR A 135 9.68 -18.22 22.31
CA THR A 135 9.27 -17.22 21.31
C THR A 135 9.70 -15.81 21.71
N ASN A 136 10.49 -15.11 20.90
CA ASN A 136 10.66 -13.68 21.06
C ASN A 136 9.44 -12.95 20.45
N VAL A 137 8.69 -12.23 21.28
CA VAL A 137 7.41 -11.63 20.88
C VAL A 137 7.56 -10.64 19.72
N ASP A 138 8.58 -9.78 19.78
CA ASP A 138 8.72 -8.70 18.79
C ASP A 138 9.11 -9.25 17.42
N THR A 139 10.04 -10.23 17.37
CA THR A 139 10.42 -10.86 16.10
C THR A 139 9.29 -11.74 15.55
N TYR A 140 8.63 -12.50 16.42
CA TYR A 140 7.55 -13.38 16.01
C TYR A 140 6.36 -12.63 15.40
N VAL A 141 5.96 -11.52 16.01
CA VAL A 141 4.87 -10.69 15.47
C VAL A 141 5.28 -10.10 14.12
N ASN A 142 6.52 -9.61 13.97
CA ASN A 142 6.97 -9.08 12.68
C ASN A 142 6.98 -10.16 11.58
N ASP A 143 7.51 -11.34 11.86
CA ASP A 143 7.53 -12.46 10.91
C ASP A 143 6.10 -12.89 10.53
N TRP A 144 5.17 -12.88 11.50
CA TRP A 144 3.75 -13.17 11.27
C TRP A 144 3.09 -12.13 10.36
N ILE A 145 3.44 -10.85 10.52
CA ILE A 145 2.94 -9.76 9.69
C ILE A 145 3.48 -9.89 8.26
N GLU A 146 4.78 -10.15 8.10
CA GLU A 146 5.40 -10.36 6.78
C GLU A 146 4.78 -11.55 6.02
N ALA A 147 4.38 -12.59 6.74
CA ALA A 147 3.71 -13.76 6.18
C ALA A 147 2.24 -13.51 5.76
N ALA A 148 1.66 -12.36 6.11
CA ALA A 148 0.30 -11.93 5.72
C ALA A 148 -0.78 -12.98 6.00
N HIS A 149 -0.81 -13.51 7.22
CA HIS A 149 -1.75 -14.55 7.61
C HIS A 149 -3.22 -14.08 7.55
N PRO A 150 -4.17 -14.99 7.23
CA PRO A 150 -5.60 -14.71 7.31
C PRO A 150 -6.04 -14.23 8.69
N LEU A 151 -7.08 -13.37 8.73
CA LEU A 151 -7.62 -12.81 9.97
C LEU A 151 -8.03 -13.89 10.99
N MET A 152 -8.60 -15.00 10.52
CA MET A 152 -9.02 -16.12 11.37
C MET A 152 -7.83 -16.85 12.00
N ASP A 153 -6.71 -16.96 11.29
CA ASP A 153 -5.49 -17.59 11.82
C ASP A 153 -4.86 -16.70 12.89
N SER A 154 -4.83 -15.38 12.66
CA SER A 154 -4.41 -14.40 13.66
C SER A 154 -5.27 -14.46 14.93
N LYS A 155 -6.59 -14.64 14.79
CA LYS A 155 -7.49 -14.86 15.94
C LYS A 155 -7.11 -16.12 16.72
N ALA A 156 -6.96 -17.25 16.03
CA ALA A 156 -6.65 -18.53 16.64
C ALA A 156 -5.29 -18.52 17.36
N GLU A 157 -4.31 -17.83 16.79
CA GLU A 157 -2.99 -17.72 17.39
C GLU A 157 -3.02 -16.85 18.66
N ILE A 158 -3.74 -15.72 18.65
CA ILE A 158 -3.97 -14.91 19.85
C ILE A 158 -4.64 -15.75 20.95
N GLU A 159 -5.70 -16.50 20.61
CA GLU A 159 -6.41 -17.37 21.56
C GLU A 159 -5.52 -18.49 22.11
N ARG A 160 -4.64 -19.08 21.28
CA ARG A 160 -3.67 -20.08 21.70
C ARG A 160 -2.69 -19.53 22.74
N PHE A 161 -2.17 -18.31 22.54
CA PHE A 161 -1.28 -17.67 23.52
C PHE A 161 -1.99 -17.32 24.82
N ILE A 162 -3.21 -16.79 24.75
CA ILE A 162 -4.02 -16.47 25.94
C ILE A 162 -4.32 -17.75 26.73
N THR A 163 -4.89 -18.76 26.08
CA THR A 163 -5.27 -20.05 26.71
C THR A 163 -4.05 -20.76 27.30
N GLY A 164 -2.92 -20.73 26.60
CA GLY A 164 -1.65 -21.25 27.10
C GLY A 164 -1.19 -20.54 28.36
N SER A 165 -1.26 -19.21 28.40
CA SER A 165 -0.87 -18.43 29.57
C SER A 165 -1.81 -18.65 30.77
N GLU A 166 -3.12 -18.78 30.53
CA GLU A 166 -4.10 -19.10 31.58
C GLU A 166 -3.93 -20.54 32.10
N ALA A 167 -3.61 -21.49 31.23
CA ALA A 167 -3.29 -22.85 31.62
C ALA A 167 -2.06 -22.88 32.54
N VAL A 168 -1.02 -22.08 32.26
CA VAL A 168 0.14 -21.94 33.14
C VAL A 168 -0.25 -21.26 34.47
N GLN A 169 -1.12 -20.25 34.44
CA GLN A 169 -1.58 -19.56 35.65
C GLN A 169 -2.38 -20.47 36.60
N THR A 170 -3.25 -21.30 36.04
CA THR A 170 -4.14 -22.20 36.78
C THR A 170 -3.44 -23.48 37.23
N ARG A 171 -2.56 -24.05 36.39
CA ARG A 171 -1.91 -25.34 36.65
C ARG A 171 -0.82 -25.26 37.71
N PHE A 172 -0.07 -24.16 37.79
CA PHE A 172 1.08 -24.04 38.69
C PHE A 172 0.77 -23.11 39.86
N ALA A 173 1.05 -23.54 41.10
CA ALA A 173 1.02 -22.66 42.26
C ALA A 173 2.13 -21.59 42.21
N SER A 174 1.91 -20.44 42.87
CA SER A 174 2.91 -19.37 42.95
C SER A 174 4.16 -19.79 43.71
N ASP A 175 4.00 -20.58 44.78
CA ASP A 175 5.09 -21.21 45.51
C ASP A 175 4.79 -22.70 45.63
N THR A 176 5.71 -23.54 45.18
CA THR A 176 5.55 -25.01 45.23
C THR A 176 6.57 -25.59 46.20
N VAL A 177 6.08 -26.22 47.27
CA VAL A 177 6.94 -26.91 48.24
C VAL A 177 7.27 -28.31 47.72
N LEU A 178 8.56 -28.57 47.51
CA LEU A 178 9.12 -29.81 46.98
C LEU A 178 10.17 -30.34 47.95
N ARG A 179 9.71 -30.99 49.02
CA ARG A 179 10.54 -31.54 50.12
C ARG A 179 11.48 -30.48 50.73
N MET A 180 12.77 -30.54 50.41
CA MET A 180 13.79 -29.62 50.93
C MET A 180 13.72 -28.23 50.30
N TYR A 181 13.00 -28.07 49.18
CA TYR A 181 12.94 -26.85 48.39
C TYR A 181 11.56 -26.20 48.43
N VAL A 182 11.50 -24.89 48.41
CA VAL A 182 10.36 -24.11 47.93
C VAL A 182 10.78 -23.47 46.63
N VAL A 183 10.06 -23.74 45.54
CA VAL A 183 10.29 -23.08 44.26
C VAL A 183 9.26 -21.98 44.08
N SER A 184 9.70 -20.73 44.05
CA SER A 184 8.83 -19.61 43.70
C SER A 184 8.71 -19.50 42.18
N CYS A 185 7.49 -19.63 41.69
CA CYS A 185 7.11 -19.52 40.28
C CYS A 185 6.38 -18.21 39.96
N ALA A 186 6.11 -17.38 40.96
CA ALA A 186 5.28 -16.18 40.83
C ALA A 186 5.79 -15.21 39.75
N GLU A 187 7.10 -14.94 39.73
CA GLU A 187 7.73 -14.04 38.76
C GLU A 187 7.65 -14.61 37.33
N THR A 188 8.06 -15.87 37.14
CA THR A 188 7.99 -16.53 35.83
C THR A 188 6.56 -16.63 35.30
N LYS A 189 5.58 -16.96 36.15
CA LYS A 189 4.15 -16.97 35.77
C LYS A 189 3.69 -15.61 35.26
N THR A 190 4.02 -14.55 36.02
CA THR A 190 3.67 -13.17 35.67
C THR A 190 4.34 -12.74 34.36
N MET A 191 5.60 -13.11 34.18
CA MET A 191 6.37 -12.81 32.97
C MET A 191 5.78 -13.50 31.74
N LEU A 192 5.51 -14.81 31.79
CA LEU A 192 4.91 -15.56 30.69
C LEU A 192 3.51 -15.04 30.32
N TYR A 193 2.72 -14.65 31.32
CA TYR A 193 1.42 -14.01 31.10
C TYR A 193 1.58 -12.64 30.41
N ASN A 194 2.46 -11.78 30.90
CA ASN A 194 2.73 -10.48 30.30
C ASN A 194 3.24 -10.62 28.86
N LYS A 195 4.01 -11.67 28.57
CA LYS A 195 4.52 -11.99 27.23
C LYS A 195 3.38 -12.33 26.27
N ALA A 196 2.45 -13.18 26.68
CA ALA A 196 1.25 -13.50 25.90
C ALA A 196 0.36 -12.26 25.68
N MET A 197 0.19 -11.41 26.72
CA MET A 197 -0.58 -10.17 26.61
C MET A 197 0.11 -9.13 25.71
N LYS A 198 1.45 -9.05 25.75
CA LYS A 198 2.23 -8.21 24.83
C LYS A 198 2.03 -8.66 23.38
N LEU A 199 2.07 -9.97 23.12
CA LEU A 199 1.80 -10.53 21.79
C LEU A 199 0.38 -10.20 21.32
N LYS A 200 -0.63 -10.46 22.16
CA LYS A 200 -2.03 -10.07 21.90
C LYS A 200 -2.10 -8.59 21.50
N HIS A 201 -1.52 -7.71 22.31
CA HIS A 201 -1.59 -6.27 22.09
C HIS A 201 -0.91 -5.84 20.78
N LEU A 202 0.26 -6.39 20.45
CA LEU A 202 0.96 -6.05 19.21
C LEU A 202 0.20 -6.54 17.97
N MET A 203 -0.31 -7.78 17.99
CA MET A 203 -1.11 -8.31 16.87
C MET A 203 -2.39 -7.52 16.65
N LEU A 204 -3.11 -7.16 17.73
CA LEU A 204 -4.33 -6.36 17.62
C LEU A 204 -4.03 -4.92 17.15
N THR A 205 -2.96 -4.31 17.64
CA THR A 205 -2.50 -2.99 17.17
C THR A 205 -2.24 -3.00 15.67
N GLN A 206 -1.63 -4.06 15.15
CA GLN A 206 -1.41 -4.20 13.71
C GLN A 206 -2.74 -4.35 12.94
N ILE A 207 -3.65 -5.20 13.40
CA ILE A 207 -4.97 -5.38 12.75
C ILE A 207 -5.73 -4.05 12.72
N ALA A 208 -5.64 -3.26 13.78
CA ALA A 208 -6.21 -1.90 13.84
C ALA A 208 -5.55 -0.97 12.81
N ALA A 209 -4.22 -0.98 12.71
CA ALA A 209 -3.50 -0.18 11.71
C ALA A 209 -3.88 -0.53 10.27
N GLU A 210 -4.00 -1.82 9.95
CA GLU A 210 -4.47 -2.26 8.64
C GLU A 210 -5.92 -1.86 8.35
N ALA A 211 -6.80 -1.93 9.36
CA ALA A 211 -8.20 -1.50 9.20
C ALA A 211 -8.29 0.01 8.95
N ARG A 212 -7.43 0.80 9.61
CA ARG A 212 -7.29 2.24 9.37
C ARG A 212 -6.80 2.53 7.96
N GLU A 213 -5.74 1.87 7.50
CA GLU A 213 -5.20 2.04 6.15
C GLU A 213 -6.24 1.69 5.09
N GLN A 214 -6.89 0.53 5.24
CA GLN A 214 -7.96 0.10 4.35
C GLN A 214 -9.11 1.11 4.31
N SER A 215 -9.54 1.63 5.47
CA SER A 215 -10.58 2.65 5.56
C SER A 215 -10.18 3.95 4.88
N GLY A 216 -8.95 4.41 5.08
CA GLY A 216 -8.40 5.60 4.41
C GLY A 216 -8.37 5.45 2.89
N ASN A 217 -7.90 4.32 2.38
CA ASN A 217 -7.87 4.02 0.96
C ASN A 217 -9.30 4.00 0.37
N MET A 218 -10.26 3.38 1.07
CA MET A 218 -11.66 3.38 0.63
C MET A 218 -12.24 4.81 0.56
N VAL A 219 -12.00 5.65 1.57
CA VAL A 219 -12.46 7.06 1.54
C VAL A 219 -11.89 7.82 0.34
N GLN A 220 -10.60 7.64 0.05
CA GLN A 220 -9.96 8.27 -1.11
C GLN A 220 -10.54 7.77 -2.44
N SER A 221 -10.73 6.45 -2.60
CA SER A 221 -11.35 5.88 -3.78
C SER A 221 -12.78 6.40 -3.98
N PHE A 222 -13.60 6.45 -2.92
CA PHE A 222 -14.93 7.03 -3.00
C PHE A 222 -14.92 8.53 -3.33
N SER A 223 -13.96 9.30 -2.80
CA SER A 223 -13.80 10.71 -3.18
C SER A 223 -13.55 10.84 -4.68
N GLY A 224 -12.66 10.03 -5.25
CA GLY A 224 -12.40 10.04 -6.69
C GLY A 224 -13.63 9.72 -7.54
N ILE A 225 -14.48 8.79 -7.09
CA ILE A 225 -15.76 8.50 -7.75
C ILE A 225 -16.71 9.70 -7.66
N LEU A 226 -16.84 10.30 -6.47
CA LEU A 226 -17.70 11.46 -6.24
C LEU A 226 -17.26 12.67 -7.07
N ASP A 227 -15.95 12.93 -7.17
CA ASP A 227 -15.38 14.04 -7.93
C ASP A 227 -15.71 13.89 -9.43
N LYS A 228 -15.53 12.68 -9.99
CA LYS A 228 -15.92 12.38 -11.37
C LYS A 228 -17.42 12.53 -11.62
N LEU A 229 -18.27 12.14 -10.67
CA LEU A 229 -19.72 12.31 -10.78
C LEU A 229 -20.17 13.78 -10.69
N GLN A 230 -19.36 14.64 -10.08
CA GLN A 230 -19.62 16.08 -9.94
C GLN A 230 -19.06 16.92 -11.09
N GLU A 231 -18.14 16.36 -11.87
CA GLU A 231 -17.50 17.01 -13.00
C GLU A 231 -18.54 17.54 -14.00
N SER A 232 -18.27 18.73 -14.54
CA SER A 232 -19.11 19.36 -15.55
C SER A 232 -18.43 19.19 -16.90
N PRO A 233 -19.08 18.53 -17.88
CA PRO A 233 -18.48 18.36 -19.20
C PRO A 233 -18.31 19.72 -19.88
N GLU A 234 -17.15 19.94 -20.51
CA GLU A 234 -16.88 21.13 -21.33
C GLU A 234 -17.29 20.92 -22.79
N ASP A 235 -17.22 19.67 -23.25
CA ASP A 235 -17.49 19.27 -24.62
C ASP A 235 -18.43 18.03 -24.69
N PRO A 236 -19.08 17.80 -25.85
CA PRO A 236 -19.92 16.62 -26.06
C PRO A 236 -19.20 15.29 -25.78
N GLU A 237 -17.92 15.19 -26.14
CA GLU A 237 -17.10 13.99 -26.02
C GLU A 237 -16.90 13.60 -24.54
N GLN A 238 -16.59 14.56 -23.68
CA GLN A 238 -16.51 14.42 -22.23
C GLN A 238 -17.87 14.04 -21.63
N LEU A 239 -18.96 14.64 -22.11
CA LEU A 239 -20.31 14.26 -21.66
C LEU A 239 -20.58 12.77 -21.94
N ALA A 240 -20.19 12.26 -23.11
CA ALA A 240 -20.38 10.85 -23.43
C ALA A 240 -19.57 9.94 -22.49
N ILE A 241 -18.32 10.29 -22.21
CA ILE A 241 -17.46 9.58 -21.24
C ILE A 241 -18.10 9.57 -19.84
N LEU A 242 -18.62 10.72 -19.38
CA LEU A 242 -19.28 10.84 -18.07
C LEU A 242 -20.59 10.04 -18.01
N GLN A 243 -21.34 9.96 -19.12
CA GLN A 243 -22.56 9.15 -19.20
C GLN A 243 -22.28 7.66 -19.12
N ASP A 244 -21.19 7.19 -19.74
CA ASP A 244 -20.77 5.79 -19.63
C ASP A 244 -20.21 5.50 -18.24
N TYR A 245 -19.44 6.42 -17.64
CA TYR A 245 -18.97 6.27 -16.27
C TYR A 245 -20.12 6.15 -15.25
N VAL A 246 -21.21 6.91 -15.40
CA VAL A 246 -22.41 6.80 -14.54
C VAL A 246 -23.06 5.42 -14.61
N LYS A 247 -22.93 4.69 -15.73
CA LYS A 247 -23.46 3.32 -15.88
C LYS A 247 -22.53 2.28 -15.25
N ASP A 248 -21.22 2.48 -15.36
CA ASP A 248 -20.22 1.49 -14.97
C ASP A 248 -19.75 1.64 -13.51
N CYS A 249 -19.93 2.81 -12.89
CA CYS A 249 -19.44 3.10 -11.54
C CYS A 249 -20.04 2.19 -10.45
N ASP A 250 -21.17 1.54 -10.70
CA ASP A 250 -21.78 0.57 -9.77
C ASP A 250 -20.85 -0.61 -9.49
N GLN A 251 -20.01 -1.02 -10.46
CA GLN A 251 -19.04 -2.10 -10.26
C GLN A 251 -17.93 -1.68 -9.28
N GLU A 252 -17.38 -0.46 -9.46
CA GLU A 252 -16.38 0.10 -8.55
C GLU A 252 -16.93 0.23 -7.12
N VAL A 253 -18.19 0.67 -6.98
CA VAL A 253 -18.86 0.81 -5.69
C VAL A 253 -19.09 -0.56 -5.03
N GLU A 254 -19.44 -1.60 -5.80
CA GLU A 254 -19.63 -2.96 -5.27
C GLU A 254 -18.32 -3.58 -4.76
N GLU A 255 -17.21 -3.35 -5.47
CA GLU A 255 -15.88 -3.77 -5.02
C GLU A 255 -15.49 -3.09 -3.71
N LEU A 256 -15.68 -1.77 -3.61
CA LEU A 256 -15.43 -1.02 -2.38
C LEU A 256 -16.37 -1.45 -1.25
N ALA A 257 -17.63 -1.80 -1.54
CA ALA A 257 -18.56 -2.33 -0.53
C ALA A 257 -18.09 -3.68 0.06
N ARG A 258 -17.44 -4.52 -0.75
CA ARG A 258 -16.82 -5.76 -0.27
C ARG A 258 -15.63 -5.48 0.66
N GLU A 259 -14.83 -4.46 0.34
CA GLU A 259 -13.72 -4.03 1.18
C GLU A 259 -14.22 -3.44 2.53
N ILE A 260 -15.34 -2.70 2.51
CA ILE A 260 -16.01 -2.25 3.75
C ILE A 260 -16.37 -3.46 4.63
N GLY A 261 -16.89 -4.54 4.04
CA GLY A 261 -17.20 -5.77 4.75
C GLY A 261 -15.98 -6.41 5.41
N LYS A 262 -14.85 -6.49 4.69
CA LYS A 262 -13.59 -7.00 5.26
C LYS A 262 -13.05 -6.12 6.39
N ALA A 263 -13.13 -4.80 6.25
CA ALA A 263 -12.75 -3.88 7.31
C ALA A 263 -13.64 -4.06 8.56
N ARG A 264 -14.94 -4.35 8.36
CA ARG A 264 -15.86 -4.67 9.46
C ARG A 264 -15.45 -5.93 10.21
N GLU A 265 -15.06 -7.00 9.52
CA GLU A 265 -14.59 -8.24 10.16
C GLU A 265 -13.36 -7.99 11.06
N LYS A 266 -12.44 -7.10 10.64
CA LYS A 266 -11.29 -6.69 11.46
C LYS A 266 -11.74 -5.95 12.72
N LEU A 267 -12.68 -5.01 12.59
CA LEU A 267 -13.23 -4.27 13.73
C LEU A 267 -14.00 -5.18 14.70
N ASP A 268 -14.78 -6.13 14.18
CA ASP A 268 -15.51 -7.12 15.00
C ASP A 268 -14.54 -8.00 15.81
N LEU A 269 -13.37 -8.35 15.23
CA LEU A 269 -12.31 -9.06 15.95
C LEU A 269 -11.70 -8.20 17.06
N LEU A 270 -11.42 -6.92 16.79
CA LEU A 270 -10.88 -5.98 17.79
C LEU A 270 -11.86 -5.81 18.95
N GLU A 271 -13.15 -5.68 18.66
CA GLU A 271 -14.23 -5.62 19.66
C GLU A 271 -14.30 -6.91 20.48
N ALA A 272 -14.21 -8.08 19.83
CA ALA A 272 -14.23 -9.38 20.52
C ALA A 272 -13.08 -9.57 21.52
N PHE A 273 -11.95 -8.89 21.32
CA PHE A 273 -10.81 -8.91 22.24
C PHE A 273 -10.76 -7.72 23.21
N GLU A 274 -11.79 -6.87 23.21
CA GLU A 274 -11.89 -5.63 23.99
C GLU A 274 -10.72 -4.67 23.74
N PHE A 275 -10.26 -4.58 22.48
CA PHE A 275 -9.20 -3.66 22.09
C PHE A 275 -9.76 -2.25 21.89
N ASP A 276 -9.13 -1.26 22.52
CA ASP A 276 -9.52 0.14 22.40
C ASP A 276 -9.03 0.70 21.06
N VAL A 277 -9.97 0.99 20.16
CA VAL A 277 -9.70 1.61 18.86
C VAL A 277 -9.89 3.11 18.99
N ASP A 278 -8.93 3.87 18.46
CA ASP A 278 -9.01 5.34 18.49
C ASP A 278 -10.30 5.83 17.82
N ARG A 279 -10.87 6.90 18.37
CA ARG A 279 -12.10 7.50 17.84
C ARG A 279 -11.95 7.94 16.39
N ASP A 280 -10.80 8.50 16.03
CA ASP A 280 -10.53 8.99 14.68
C ASP A 280 -10.53 7.83 13.67
N ASP A 281 -9.99 6.68 14.06
CA ASP A 281 -9.96 5.46 13.23
C ASP A 281 -11.37 4.87 13.06
N PHE A 282 -12.16 4.87 14.13
CA PHE A 282 -13.56 4.46 14.07
C PHE A 282 -14.41 5.39 13.20
N GLU A 283 -14.20 6.71 13.33
CA GLU A 283 -14.88 7.71 12.53
C GLU A 283 -14.51 7.58 11.04
N LEU A 284 -13.25 7.30 10.73
CA LEU A 284 -12.77 7.06 9.36
C LEU A 284 -13.48 5.86 8.72
N TYR A 285 -13.63 4.74 9.44
CA TYR A 285 -14.42 3.61 8.96
C TYR A 285 -15.88 3.99 8.70
N TRP A 286 -16.50 4.73 9.62
CA TRP A 286 -17.91 5.12 9.46
C TRP A 286 -18.13 6.10 8.30
N GLN A 287 -17.15 6.98 8.07
CA GLN A 287 -17.12 7.80 6.87
C GLN A 287 -17.11 6.92 5.62
N ALA A 288 -16.18 5.96 5.51
CA ALA A 288 -16.14 5.01 4.38
C ALA A 288 -17.46 4.25 4.21
N TYR A 289 -18.06 3.78 5.31
CA TYR A 289 -19.34 3.07 5.33
C TYR A 289 -20.50 3.91 4.79
N SER A 290 -20.48 5.22 4.99
CA SER A 290 -21.54 6.13 4.53
C SER A 290 -21.43 6.51 3.05
N LYS A 291 -20.22 6.47 2.47
CA LYS A 291 -19.92 6.91 1.11
C LYS A 291 -20.71 6.21 -0.01
N PRO A 292 -20.96 4.88 0.02
CA PRO A 292 -21.79 4.23 -0.99
C PRO A 292 -23.17 4.88 -1.18
N ARG A 293 -23.81 5.30 -0.09
CA ARG A 293 -25.12 5.97 -0.15
C ARG A 293 -25.01 7.39 -0.72
N GLU A 294 -23.93 8.09 -0.40
CA GLU A 294 -23.62 9.39 -0.99
C GLU A 294 -23.41 9.27 -2.50
N VAL A 295 -22.63 8.28 -2.94
CA VAL A 295 -22.41 7.98 -4.36
C VAL A 295 -23.72 7.66 -5.08
N ASP A 296 -24.58 6.80 -4.53
CA ASP A 296 -25.88 6.49 -5.13
C ASP A 296 -26.78 7.74 -5.26
N THR A 297 -26.75 8.62 -4.26
CA THR A 297 -27.49 9.89 -4.28
C THR A 297 -26.96 10.82 -5.37
N MET A 298 -25.64 10.95 -5.47
CA MET A 298 -24.97 11.78 -6.48
C MET A 298 -25.15 11.22 -7.88
N ARG A 299 -25.05 9.90 -8.07
CA ARG A 299 -25.31 9.23 -9.35
C ARG A 299 -26.72 9.52 -9.85
N LYS A 300 -27.72 9.42 -8.96
CA LYS A 300 -29.12 9.77 -9.29
C LYS A 300 -29.32 11.24 -9.64
N ALA A 301 -28.55 12.14 -9.02
CA ALA A 301 -28.58 13.57 -9.33
C ALA A 301 -27.79 13.92 -10.61
N ALA A 302 -26.76 13.14 -10.96
CA ALA A 302 -25.94 13.33 -12.15
C ALA A 302 -26.73 13.05 -13.44
N ILE A 303 -27.60 12.04 -13.46
CA ILE A 303 -28.43 11.68 -14.63
C ILE A 303 -29.21 12.88 -15.19
N PRO A 304 -30.08 13.57 -14.41
CA PRO A 304 -30.84 14.71 -14.95
C PRO A 304 -29.94 15.90 -15.30
N ARG A 305 -28.81 16.08 -14.61
CA ARG A 305 -27.83 17.13 -14.91
C ARG A 305 -27.16 16.90 -16.27
N GLN A 306 -26.70 15.67 -16.51
CA GLN A 306 -26.11 15.25 -17.77
C GLN A 306 -27.11 15.34 -18.92
N GLU A 307 -28.39 15.07 -18.68
CA GLU A 307 -29.44 15.25 -19.69
C GLU A 307 -29.68 16.74 -20.01
N GLU A 308 -29.66 17.61 -19.00
CA GLU A 308 -29.74 19.07 -19.22
C GLU A 308 -28.55 19.56 -20.06
N ASP A 309 -27.34 19.10 -19.73
CA ASP A 309 -26.13 19.45 -20.47
C ASP A 309 -26.13 18.85 -21.89
N ARG A 310 -26.68 17.64 -22.08
CA ARG A 310 -26.92 17.04 -23.40
C ARG A 310 -27.77 17.97 -24.26
N VAL A 311 -28.90 18.46 -23.74
CA VAL A 311 -29.79 19.38 -24.45
C VAL A 311 -29.08 20.70 -24.79
N LYS A 312 -28.31 21.26 -23.85
CA LYS A 312 -27.52 22.49 -24.10
C LYS A 312 -26.50 22.27 -25.21
N PHE A 313 -25.77 21.16 -25.22
CA PHE A 313 -24.81 20.86 -26.27
C PHE A 313 -25.47 20.61 -27.62
N MET A 314 -26.62 19.95 -27.66
CA MET A 314 -27.41 19.78 -28.89
C MET A 314 -27.86 21.14 -29.45
N GLN A 315 -28.30 22.07 -28.59
CA GLN A 315 -28.66 23.43 -29.01
C GLN A 315 -27.45 24.19 -29.57
N LYS A 316 -26.31 24.16 -28.84
CA LYS A 316 -25.06 24.78 -29.29
C LYS A 316 -24.56 24.19 -30.61
N LEU A 317 -24.69 22.87 -30.80
CA LEU A 317 -24.32 22.20 -32.05
C LEU A 317 -25.20 22.68 -33.21
N GLN A 318 -26.51 22.79 -32.99
CA GLN A 318 -27.44 23.30 -34.00
C GLN A 318 -27.16 24.77 -34.35
N GLU A 319 -26.89 25.61 -33.36
CA GLU A 319 -26.51 27.01 -33.56
C GLU A 319 -25.20 27.12 -34.34
N ALA A 320 -24.17 26.37 -33.93
CA ALA A 320 -22.88 26.31 -34.62
C ALA A 320 -23.00 25.78 -36.05
N ALA A 321 -23.84 24.77 -36.31
CA ALA A 321 -24.09 24.26 -37.66
C ALA A 321 -24.79 25.31 -38.54
N ASN A 322 -25.76 26.04 -37.99
CA ASN A 322 -26.43 27.14 -38.70
C ASN A 322 -25.48 28.32 -39.00
N GLU A 323 -24.57 28.64 -38.08
CA GLU A 323 -23.53 29.65 -38.28
C GLU A 323 -22.51 29.20 -39.33
N PHE A 324 -22.07 27.94 -39.23
CA PHE A 324 -21.16 27.34 -40.19
C PHE A 324 -21.75 27.34 -41.61
N GLN A 325 -23.05 27.04 -41.77
CA GLN A 325 -23.72 27.13 -43.07
C GLN A 325 -23.70 28.56 -43.65
N LYS A 326 -23.87 29.59 -42.81
CA LYS A 326 -23.77 30.99 -43.25
C LYS A 326 -22.34 31.35 -43.65
N GLU A 327 -21.35 30.81 -42.94
CA GLU A 327 -19.94 30.96 -43.29
C GLU A 327 -19.64 30.30 -44.64
N LEU A 328 -20.14 29.09 -44.89
CA LEU A 328 -20.01 28.42 -46.19
C LEU A 328 -20.63 29.24 -47.32
N GLN A 329 -21.81 29.84 -47.11
CA GLN A 329 -22.43 30.76 -48.08
C GLN A 329 -21.58 32.04 -48.30
N SER A 330 -20.93 32.55 -47.27
CA SER A 330 -20.01 33.69 -47.39
C SER A 330 -18.77 33.30 -48.19
N ILE A 331 -18.18 32.12 -47.92
CA ILE A 331 -17.03 31.60 -48.67
C ILE A 331 -17.42 31.41 -50.14
N ASP A 332 -18.58 30.83 -50.44
CA ASP A 332 -19.07 30.67 -51.81
C ASP A 332 -19.24 32.04 -52.50
N THR A 333 -19.78 33.03 -51.80
CA THR A 333 -19.89 34.40 -52.33
C THR A 333 -18.51 35.00 -52.63
N ASP A 334 -17.53 34.80 -51.74
CA ASP A 334 -16.16 35.26 -51.94
C ASP A 334 -15.49 34.54 -53.13
N VAL A 335 -15.68 33.22 -53.28
CA VAL A 335 -15.23 32.44 -54.44
C VAL A 335 -15.85 33.01 -55.73
N ASN A 336 -17.14 33.33 -55.72
CA ASN A 336 -17.82 33.92 -56.87
C ASN A 336 -17.32 35.34 -57.19
N ASN A 337 -16.93 36.14 -56.19
CA ASN A 337 -16.36 37.47 -56.41
C ASN A 337 -15.04 37.40 -57.19
N PHE A 338 -14.22 36.36 -56.99
CA PHE A 338 -13.00 36.15 -57.80
C PHE A 338 -13.27 35.96 -59.29
N PHE A 339 -14.51 35.62 -59.69
CA PHE A 339 -14.86 35.56 -61.11
C PHE A 339 -14.91 36.93 -61.77
N THR A 340 -15.03 38.00 -60.97
CA THR A 340 -15.14 39.38 -61.44
C THR A 340 -13.81 40.13 -61.51
N TYR A 341 -12.72 39.51 -61.05
CA TYR A 341 -11.42 40.16 -61.00
C TYR A 341 -10.77 40.16 -62.38
N ASN A 342 -10.38 41.35 -62.84
CA ASN A 342 -9.87 41.57 -64.19
C ASN A 342 -8.55 42.37 -64.24
N ASP A 343 -8.09 42.92 -63.11
CA ASP A 343 -6.94 43.80 -63.06
C ASP A 343 -5.66 43.03 -62.70
N LEU A 344 -4.80 42.82 -63.70
CA LEU A 344 -3.51 42.16 -63.49
C LEU A 344 -2.56 43.00 -62.63
N GLU A 345 -2.69 44.33 -62.58
CA GLU A 345 -1.80 45.19 -61.77
C GLU A 345 -2.02 45.01 -60.26
N GLN A 346 -3.19 44.51 -59.86
CA GLN A 346 -3.54 44.19 -58.47
C GLN A 346 -3.27 42.73 -58.10
N ALA A 347 -2.51 41.98 -58.91
CA ALA A 347 -2.31 40.54 -58.70
C ALA A 347 -1.70 40.20 -57.33
N GLU A 348 -0.87 41.07 -56.74
CA GLU A 348 -0.35 40.87 -55.38
C GLU A 348 -1.45 40.91 -54.31
N GLU A 349 -2.39 41.86 -54.40
CA GLU A 349 -3.52 41.97 -53.48
C GLU A 349 -4.48 40.79 -53.64
N TYR A 350 -4.83 40.44 -54.88
CA TYR A 350 -5.71 39.30 -55.15
C TYR A 350 -5.08 37.97 -54.72
N SER A 351 -3.77 37.79 -54.90
CA SER A 351 -3.07 36.62 -54.37
C SER A 351 -3.09 36.55 -52.83
N GLY A 352 -3.03 37.69 -52.14
CA GLY A 352 -3.19 37.74 -50.69
C GLY A 352 -4.59 37.29 -50.26
N GLN A 353 -5.62 37.76 -50.96
CA GLN A 353 -7.00 37.33 -50.72
C GLN A 353 -7.21 35.84 -51.04
N VAL A 354 -6.54 35.30 -52.07
CA VAL A 354 -6.54 33.87 -52.39
C VAL A 354 -5.98 33.04 -51.23
N MET A 355 -4.87 33.47 -50.62
CA MET A 355 -4.30 32.77 -49.47
C MET A 355 -5.27 32.74 -48.29
N VAL A 356 -5.91 33.86 -47.99
CA VAL A 356 -6.92 33.95 -46.93
C VAL A 356 -8.10 33.03 -47.22
N LEU A 357 -8.61 33.01 -48.45
CA LEU A 357 -9.75 32.17 -48.81
C LEU A 357 -9.41 30.68 -48.81
N ASN A 358 -8.21 30.30 -49.26
CA ASN A 358 -7.72 28.93 -49.15
C ASN A 358 -7.60 28.48 -47.70
N GLN A 359 -7.10 29.35 -46.81
CA GLN A 359 -7.03 29.06 -45.38
C GLN A 359 -8.42 28.85 -44.79
N ARG A 360 -9.38 29.72 -45.12
CA ARG A 360 -10.79 29.56 -44.69
C ARG A 360 -11.44 28.27 -45.20
N LEU A 361 -11.15 27.85 -46.44
CA LEU A 361 -11.65 26.59 -46.99
C LEU A 361 -11.06 25.36 -46.28
N LEU A 362 -9.78 25.42 -45.88
CA LEU A 362 -9.14 24.36 -45.08
C LEU A 362 -9.75 24.29 -43.67
N GLU A 363 -9.89 25.43 -43.00
CA GLU A 363 -10.54 25.53 -41.68
C GLU A 363 -11.99 25.05 -41.73
N ALA A 364 -12.73 25.38 -42.78
CA ALA A 364 -14.08 24.88 -42.99
C ALA A 364 -14.12 23.34 -43.16
N ALA A 365 -13.17 22.76 -43.89
CA ALA A 365 -13.08 21.30 -44.02
C ALA A 365 -12.80 20.61 -42.68
N GLU A 366 -11.95 21.18 -41.83
CA GLU A 366 -11.68 20.67 -40.47
C GLU A 366 -12.92 20.81 -39.57
N GLN A 367 -13.59 21.97 -39.61
CA GLN A 367 -14.80 22.22 -38.83
C GLN A 367 -15.95 21.29 -39.24
N ALA A 368 -16.10 20.99 -40.53
CA ALA A 368 -17.06 20.01 -41.03
C ALA A 368 -16.84 18.61 -40.42
N GLN A 369 -15.58 18.18 -40.25
CA GLN A 369 -15.27 16.91 -39.58
C GLN A 369 -15.67 16.93 -38.11
N VAL A 370 -15.41 18.05 -37.40
CA VAL A 370 -15.81 18.22 -36.00
C VAL A 370 -17.33 18.17 -35.86
N VAL A 371 -18.08 18.89 -36.70
CA VAL A 371 -19.56 18.84 -36.71
C VAL A 371 -20.06 17.42 -36.94
N ASN A 372 -19.55 16.71 -37.95
CA ASN A 372 -19.96 15.34 -38.26
C ASN A 372 -19.63 14.34 -37.13
N SER A 373 -18.53 14.55 -36.41
CA SER A 373 -18.15 13.73 -35.25
C SER A 373 -19.12 13.93 -34.08
N ARG A 374 -19.54 15.17 -33.84
CA ARG A 374 -20.49 15.54 -32.78
C ARG A 374 -21.92 15.15 -33.14
N GLU A 375 -22.34 15.29 -34.39
CA GLU A 375 -23.62 14.78 -34.89
C GLU A 375 -23.72 13.27 -34.66
N LYS A 376 -22.67 12.53 -35.01
CA LYS A 376 -22.60 11.08 -34.73
C LYS A 376 -22.69 10.77 -33.24
N LEU A 377 -22.06 11.55 -32.38
CA LEU A 377 -22.09 11.35 -30.94
C LEU A 377 -23.49 11.51 -30.33
N PHE A 378 -24.30 12.40 -30.91
CA PHE A 378 -25.69 12.62 -30.50
C PHE A 378 -26.71 11.79 -31.29
N ASP A 379 -26.26 10.83 -32.10
CA ASP A 379 -27.08 10.01 -33.00
C ASP A 379 -27.91 10.83 -34.02
N PHE A 380 -27.39 11.98 -34.44
CA PHE A 380 -27.95 12.76 -35.53
C PHE A 380 -27.50 12.24 -36.91
N PRO A 381 -28.31 12.43 -37.97
CA PRO A 381 -27.87 12.17 -39.33
C PRO A 381 -26.70 13.09 -39.68
N GLN A 382 -25.62 12.51 -40.20
CA GLN A 382 -24.44 13.28 -40.58
C GLN A 382 -24.75 14.18 -41.78
N THR A 383 -24.41 15.45 -41.66
CA THR A 383 -24.58 16.43 -42.73
C THR A 383 -23.51 16.22 -43.81
N SER A 384 -23.92 16.22 -45.08
CA SER A 384 -22.97 16.16 -46.20
C SER A 384 -22.47 17.57 -46.53
N PHE A 385 -21.17 17.77 -46.48
CA PHE A 385 -20.50 19.04 -46.80
C PHE A 385 -19.79 18.99 -48.16
N ASP A 386 -20.35 18.28 -49.14
CA ASP A 386 -19.81 18.15 -50.51
C ASP A 386 -19.61 19.52 -51.21
N GLU A 387 -20.33 20.54 -50.76
CA GLU A 387 -20.19 21.92 -51.23
C GLU A 387 -18.78 22.49 -50.98
N ILE A 388 -18.07 22.07 -49.93
CA ILE A 388 -16.69 22.50 -49.65
C ILE A 388 -15.74 21.96 -50.73
N GLU A 389 -15.85 20.67 -51.05
CA GLU A 389 -15.01 20.06 -52.10
C GLU A 389 -15.30 20.70 -53.46
N SER A 390 -16.59 20.94 -53.75
CA SER A 390 -17.01 21.66 -54.96
C SER A 390 -16.41 23.07 -55.02
N MET A 391 -16.48 23.85 -53.93
CA MET A 391 -15.89 25.18 -53.83
C MET A 391 -14.38 25.15 -54.06
N VAL A 392 -13.66 24.19 -53.45
CA VAL A 392 -12.20 24.02 -53.66
C VAL A 392 -11.89 23.71 -55.13
N GLN A 393 -12.63 22.80 -55.76
CA GLN A 393 -12.41 22.45 -57.17
C GLN A 393 -12.69 23.63 -58.11
N VAL A 394 -13.74 24.40 -57.84
CA VAL A 394 -14.12 25.58 -58.63
C VAL A 394 -13.11 26.72 -58.43
N PHE A 395 -12.63 26.93 -57.21
CA PHE A 395 -11.71 28.01 -56.86
C PHE A 395 -10.27 27.75 -57.30
N LYS A 396 -9.84 26.48 -57.36
CA LYS A 396 -8.46 26.09 -57.66
C LYS A 396 -7.84 26.75 -58.91
N PRO A 397 -8.49 26.79 -60.08
CA PRO A 397 -7.93 27.45 -61.26
C PRO A 397 -7.71 28.96 -61.06
N TYR A 398 -8.57 29.61 -60.27
CA TYR A 398 -8.46 31.05 -59.96
C TYR A 398 -7.34 31.32 -58.98
N ALA A 399 -7.23 30.48 -57.94
CA ALA A 399 -6.14 30.53 -56.99
C ALA A 399 -4.79 30.40 -57.70
N ASP A 400 -4.65 29.37 -58.55
CA ASP A 400 -3.44 29.13 -59.33
C ASP A 400 -3.13 30.32 -60.27
N LEU A 401 -4.15 30.93 -60.90
CA LEU A 401 -3.97 32.10 -61.78
C LEU A 401 -3.39 33.31 -61.06
N TRP A 402 -3.99 33.70 -59.93
CA TRP A 402 -3.57 34.89 -59.20
C TRP A 402 -2.27 34.69 -58.43
N SER A 403 -2.03 33.50 -57.88
CA SER A 403 -0.74 33.15 -57.29
C SER A 403 0.39 33.21 -58.32
N ILE A 404 0.20 32.61 -59.50
CA ILE A 404 1.20 32.65 -60.57
C ILE A 404 1.39 34.08 -61.11
N ALA A 405 0.31 34.85 -61.28
CA ALA A 405 0.41 36.24 -61.73
C ALA A 405 1.20 37.12 -60.75
N SER A 406 0.94 36.97 -59.44
CA SER A 406 1.66 37.66 -58.37
C SER A 406 3.13 37.24 -58.30
N GLU A 407 3.42 35.94 -58.33
CA GLU A 407 4.79 35.42 -58.35
C GLU A 407 5.57 35.91 -59.58
N PHE A 408 4.94 35.92 -60.75
CA PHE A 408 5.55 36.45 -61.97
C PHE A 408 5.82 37.95 -61.85
N GLN A 409 4.89 38.75 -61.35
CA GLN A 409 5.10 40.19 -61.14
C GLN A 409 6.21 40.50 -60.14
N LYS A 410 6.34 39.70 -59.07
CA LYS A 410 7.42 39.85 -58.08
C LYS A 410 8.77 39.41 -58.64
N SER A 411 8.77 38.35 -59.44
CA SER A 411 10.00 37.75 -59.96
C SER A 411 10.55 38.48 -61.19
N PHE A 412 9.68 39.03 -62.05
CA PHE A 412 10.07 39.68 -63.30
C PHE A 412 11.05 40.86 -63.12
N PRO A 413 10.84 41.82 -62.20
CA PRO A 413 11.82 42.89 -61.96
C PRO A 413 13.16 42.38 -61.44
N ASN A 414 13.15 41.34 -60.61
CA ASN A 414 14.36 40.71 -60.09
C ASN A 414 15.14 40.00 -61.20
N TRP A 415 14.45 39.35 -62.14
CA TRP A 415 15.07 38.70 -63.29
C TRP A 415 15.64 39.69 -64.30
N MET A 416 14.96 40.80 -64.55
CA MET A 416 15.35 41.79 -65.56
C MET A 416 16.36 42.83 -65.05
N TYR A 417 16.29 43.20 -63.77
CA TYR A 417 17.05 44.32 -63.20
C TYR A 417 17.83 43.97 -61.93
N GLY A 418 17.73 42.72 -61.45
CA GLY A 418 18.44 42.27 -60.26
C GLY A 418 19.91 41.89 -60.50
N PRO A 419 20.68 41.60 -59.43
CA PRO A 419 22.07 41.16 -59.54
C PRO A 419 22.21 39.82 -60.28
N PHE A 420 23.05 39.77 -61.31
CA PHE A 420 23.23 38.56 -62.14
C PHE A 420 23.71 37.33 -61.35
N ASN A 421 24.45 37.53 -60.28
CA ASN A 421 25.00 36.47 -59.42
C ASN A 421 23.96 35.79 -58.52
N THR A 422 22.74 36.34 -58.41
CA THR A 422 21.64 35.77 -57.61
C THR A 422 20.60 35.05 -58.46
N LEU A 423 20.79 34.99 -59.79
CA LEU A 423 19.84 34.37 -60.71
C LEU A 423 20.21 32.90 -60.97
N ASP A 424 19.24 32.01 -60.82
CA ASP A 424 19.34 30.61 -61.19
C ASP A 424 18.61 30.36 -62.51
N ALA A 425 19.36 30.11 -63.58
CA ALA A 425 18.82 29.95 -64.92
C ALA A 425 17.92 28.70 -65.07
N GLU A 426 18.24 27.59 -64.38
CA GLU A 426 17.44 26.37 -64.44
C GLU A 426 16.10 26.57 -63.70
N GLN A 427 16.13 27.26 -62.56
CA GLN A 427 14.92 27.57 -61.81
C GLN A 427 14.00 28.54 -62.57
N ILE A 428 14.56 29.57 -63.20
CA ILE A 428 13.79 30.55 -63.99
C ILE A 428 13.14 29.88 -65.20
N ASP A 429 13.88 29.09 -65.99
CA ASP A 429 13.32 28.40 -67.15
C ASP A 429 12.23 27.38 -66.73
N SER A 430 12.43 26.67 -65.63
CA SER A 430 11.42 25.76 -65.06
C SER A 430 10.14 26.51 -64.65
N ASN A 431 10.27 27.61 -63.91
CA ASN A 431 9.13 28.41 -63.44
C ASN A 431 8.36 29.02 -64.62
N VAL A 432 9.06 29.67 -65.56
CA VAL A 432 8.45 30.29 -66.74
C VAL A 432 7.75 29.25 -67.61
N ASN A 433 8.37 28.09 -67.88
CA ASN A 433 7.71 27.03 -68.64
C ASN A 433 6.50 26.44 -67.92
N THR A 434 6.53 26.34 -66.59
CA THR A 434 5.41 25.85 -65.78
C THR A 434 4.24 26.84 -65.78
N TRP A 435 4.53 28.12 -65.51
CA TRP A 435 3.56 29.21 -65.53
C TRP A 435 2.95 29.42 -66.92
N TRP A 436 3.75 29.31 -67.99
CA TRP A 436 3.27 29.40 -69.36
C TRP A 436 2.33 28.23 -69.72
N LYS A 437 2.70 26.99 -69.35
CA LYS A 437 1.83 25.81 -69.54
C LYS A 437 0.53 25.92 -68.74
N PHE A 438 0.57 26.58 -67.58
CA PHE A 438 -0.63 26.90 -66.82
C PHE A 438 -1.46 27.95 -67.54
N ALA A 439 -0.90 29.10 -67.92
CA ALA A 439 -1.62 30.19 -68.58
C ALA A 439 -2.27 29.74 -69.91
N TRP A 440 -1.58 28.92 -70.71
CA TRP A 440 -2.14 28.31 -71.93
C TRP A 440 -3.32 27.37 -71.66
N ARG A 441 -3.29 26.62 -70.55
CA ARG A 441 -4.42 25.76 -70.14
C ARG A 441 -5.55 26.59 -69.54
N ALA A 442 -5.22 27.58 -68.71
CA ALA A 442 -6.15 28.48 -68.04
C ALA A 442 -7.01 29.26 -69.05
N GLU A 443 -6.44 29.69 -70.17
CA GLU A 443 -7.18 30.35 -71.27
C GLU A 443 -8.33 29.49 -71.81
N LYS A 444 -8.19 28.15 -71.79
CA LYS A 444 -9.26 27.19 -72.13
C LYS A 444 -10.15 26.85 -70.94
N THR A 445 -9.59 26.78 -69.73
CA THR A 445 -10.34 26.49 -68.50
C THR A 445 -11.35 27.60 -68.18
N PHE A 446 -11.03 28.85 -68.52
CA PHE A 446 -11.90 30.01 -68.34
C PHE A 446 -12.73 30.36 -69.58
N ASP A 447 -12.88 29.43 -70.53
CA ASP A 447 -13.69 29.66 -71.73
C ASP A 447 -15.14 30.02 -71.37
N GLY A 448 -15.63 31.14 -71.89
CA GLY A 448 -16.92 31.73 -71.52
C GLY A 448 -16.92 32.64 -70.28
N LYS A 449 -15.77 32.86 -69.62
CA LYS A 449 -15.61 33.79 -68.48
C LYS A 449 -14.63 34.92 -68.85
N ALA A 450 -15.18 36.00 -69.40
CA ALA A 450 -14.42 37.05 -70.10
C ALA A 450 -13.28 37.69 -69.28
N GLU A 451 -13.52 37.97 -67.99
CA GLU A 451 -12.57 38.67 -67.12
C GLU A 451 -11.32 37.82 -66.77
N PRO A 452 -11.43 36.65 -66.13
CA PRO A 452 -10.28 35.80 -65.82
C PRO A 452 -9.58 35.26 -67.08
N GLN A 453 -10.32 35.09 -68.20
CA GLN A 453 -9.74 34.70 -69.48
C GLN A 453 -8.85 35.80 -70.06
N SER A 454 -9.27 37.06 -69.97
CA SER A 454 -8.46 38.22 -70.39
C SER A 454 -7.17 38.33 -69.58
N VAL A 455 -7.25 38.11 -68.27
CA VAL A 455 -6.07 38.09 -67.37
C VAL A 455 -5.11 36.96 -67.75
N ALA A 456 -5.63 35.74 -67.97
CA ALA A 456 -4.82 34.60 -68.39
C ALA A 456 -4.13 34.82 -69.76
N ALA A 457 -4.83 35.43 -70.72
CA ALA A 457 -4.27 35.78 -72.02
C ALA A 457 -3.17 36.85 -71.91
N THR A 458 -3.39 37.88 -71.07
CA THR A 458 -2.40 38.94 -70.82
C THR A 458 -1.16 38.38 -70.11
N LEU A 459 -1.35 37.51 -69.11
CA LEU A 459 -0.25 36.83 -68.42
C LEU A 459 0.56 35.96 -69.39
N LYS A 460 -0.12 35.23 -70.29
CA LYS A 460 0.51 34.42 -71.32
C LYS A 460 1.32 35.28 -72.30
N GLU A 461 0.78 36.40 -72.77
CA GLU A 461 1.50 37.32 -73.67
C GLU A 461 2.76 37.90 -72.99
N ARG A 462 2.67 38.27 -71.71
CA ARG A 462 3.84 38.72 -70.93
C ARG A 462 4.89 37.61 -70.76
N LEU A 463 4.46 36.37 -70.52
CA LEU A 463 5.35 35.21 -70.46
C LEU A 463 5.97 34.86 -71.82
N ASP A 464 5.22 34.99 -72.91
CA ASP A 464 5.70 34.81 -74.30
C ASP A 464 6.70 35.89 -74.71
N THR A 465 6.56 37.10 -74.18
CA THR A 465 7.52 38.20 -74.43
C THR A 465 8.82 38.01 -73.62
N PHE A 466 8.74 37.41 -72.45
CA PHE A 466 9.89 37.13 -71.60
C PHE A 466 10.70 35.92 -72.08
N LYS A 467 10.02 34.91 -72.62
CA LYS A 467 10.60 33.69 -73.19
C LYS A 467 11.30 33.96 -74.52
#